data_AF-A0A5M9K883-F1
#
_entry.id   AF-A0A5M9K883-F1
#
_cell.length_a   1.000
_cell.length_b   1.000
_cell.length_c   1.000
_cell.angle_alpha   90.00
_cell.angle_beta   90.00
_cell.angle_gamma   90.00
#
_symmetry.space_group_name_H-M   'P 1'
#
loop_
_entity.id
_entity.type
_entity.pdbx_description
1 polymer ?
#
loop_
_entity_poly.entity_id
_entity_poly.type
_entity_poly.pdbx_seq_one_letter_code
_entity_poly.pdbx_strand_id
1 'polypeptide(L)'
;MESQVDVGDHSAVPSEDCFSIFNMTTMSMWELWKAREEPVAIIEVKDLQLSARVGADAWGWDWDLKTCPTQPILVSMSLSLRQPFKTASEKDDLTEDTIHYGRLRSGIIEAVKNYKESDPKFDSPMHFCPGIVIMHIAEHFSQVAKLTTGKHINWSSYKIMLPRSSLLATGMSMTVETLYNEPSLKDKVGAWGASCVLRVHDLTVPTIIGMLDKERLTKQNVVANVEIDRYQGIGDLHWDVEKMISKTIEEASFQTLEALAEEIGKRLTRYILIPNIIARAQSQNIKSKKKWEKFSDDYKMVPWKKTEVMELCSVVKIKLEKPGIYIDTTPSVEMTMDIRPLPNSPYYALWKGYKNLCMPARPFDCSLKEWITKNDPENLRDGDSTMLDLAQRMEDFQANLAESRRFTSEVTSRPSSSKSVPEDLKDGEPDLEDLNRKVFSFTAGLAKAEKMMDDINPQS
;
A
#
# COMPACT_ATOMS: atom_id res chain seq x y z
N MET A 1 52.46 12.61 -45.57
CA MET A 1 52.39 11.26 -44.97
C MET A 1 51.30 11.34 -43.91
N GLU A 2 50.08 11.27 -44.41
CA GLU A 2 48.85 11.09 -43.64
C GLU A 2 48.49 9.61 -43.75
N SER A 3 48.04 9.00 -42.66
CA SER A 3 47.22 7.79 -42.75
C SER A 3 46.25 7.76 -41.59
N GLN A 4 44.99 8.01 -41.93
CA GLN A 4 43.79 7.71 -41.14
C GLN A 4 43.72 6.22 -40.81
N VAL A 5 43.33 5.87 -39.58
CA VAL A 5 42.64 4.61 -39.28
C VAL A 5 41.58 4.85 -38.19
N ASP A 6 40.35 4.84 -38.67
CA ASP A 6 39.08 4.35 -38.11
C ASP A 6 38.64 4.67 -36.67
N VAL A 7 37.51 5.39 -36.60
CA VAL A 7 36.67 5.59 -35.43
C VAL A 7 35.76 4.38 -35.31
N GLY A 8 36.11 3.44 -34.42
CA GLY A 8 35.27 2.30 -34.09
C GLY A 8 34.12 2.69 -33.14
N ASP A 9 32.90 2.34 -33.55
CA ASP A 9 31.62 2.48 -32.83
C ASP A 9 31.71 2.13 -31.34
N HIS A 10 31.50 3.13 -30.48
CA HIS A 10 31.11 2.94 -29.07
C HIS A 10 29.59 2.74 -28.98
N SER A 11 29.08 1.63 -29.50
CA SER A 11 27.71 1.18 -29.26
C SER A 11 27.67 -0.28 -28.82
N ALA A 12 28.45 -0.61 -27.78
CA ALA A 12 28.24 -1.84 -27.02
C ALA A 12 27.22 -1.53 -25.91
N VAL A 13 25.96 -1.85 -26.18
CA VAL A 13 24.92 -2.01 -25.15
C VAL A 13 25.48 -2.96 -24.09
N PRO A 14 25.53 -2.60 -22.79
CA PRO A 14 25.95 -3.54 -21.77
C PRO A 14 24.96 -4.70 -21.73
N SER A 15 25.45 -5.87 -22.09
CA SER A 15 24.76 -7.15 -22.01
C SER A 15 24.38 -7.45 -20.57
N GLU A 16 23.10 -7.76 -20.37
CA GLU A 16 22.40 -8.58 -19.37
C GLU A 16 23.18 -9.40 -18.31
N ASP A 17 24.19 -8.82 -17.66
CA ASP A 17 24.84 -9.34 -16.44
C ASP A 17 24.71 -8.31 -15.29
N CYS A 18 23.56 -7.65 -15.20
CA CYS A 18 23.15 -6.95 -13.99
C CYS A 18 22.93 -8.00 -12.90
N PHE A 19 23.57 -7.83 -11.74
CA PHE A 19 23.53 -8.72 -10.57
C PHE A 19 22.29 -9.63 -10.53
N SER A 20 22.50 -10.94 -10.63
CA SER A 20 21.45 -11.94 -10.48
C SER A 20 20.95 -11.97 -9.03
N ILE A 21 20.08 -11.01 -8.70
CA ILE A 21 19.17 -11.04 -7.54
C ILE A 21 18.34 -12.35 -7.55
N PHE A 22 18.28 -13.03 -8.70
CA PHE A 22 17.60 -14.31 -8.92
C PHE A 22 18.14 -15.54 -8.15
N ASN A 23 19.31 -15.49 -7.51
CA ASN A 23 19.81 -16.61 -6.68
C ASN A 23 19.75 -16.37 -5.16
N MET A 24 19.16 -15.26 -4.69
CA MET A 24 19.05 -14.97 -3.26
C MET A 24 17.78 -15.56 -2.66
N THR A 25 17.88 -16.17 -1.47
CA THR A 25 16.70 -16.59 -0.73
C THR A 25 15.98 -15.34 -0.20
N THR A 26 14.74 -15.10 -0.62
CA THR A 26 13.93 -14.05 -0.01
C THR A 26 13.44 -14.52 1.36
N MET A 27 13.77 -13.76 2.39
CA MET A 27 13.44 -14.06 3.78
C MET A 27 12.58 -12.92 4.35
N SER A 28 11.75 -13.23 5.34
CA SER A 28 11.19 -12.17 6.19
C SER A 28 12.32 -11.49 6.97
N MET A 29 12.09 -10.24 7.36
CA MET A 29 13.02 -9.47 8.19
C MET A 29 13.35 -10.21 9.49
N TRP A 30 12.35 -10.87 10.09
CA TRP A 30 12.56 -11.71 11.28
C TRP A 30 13.49 -12.90 11.01
N GLU A 31 13.24 -13.66 9.93
CA GLU A 31 14.09 -14.79 9.55
C GLU A 31 15.52 -14.33 9.26
N LEU A 32 15.67 -13.18 8.59
CA LEU A 32 16.95 -12.57 8.30
C LEU A 32 17.69 -12.18 9.59
N TRP A 33 17.01 -11.53 10.53
CA TRP A 33 17.61 -11.14 11.82
C TRP A 33 17.96 -12.34 12.69
N LYS A 34 17.16 -13.40 12.66
CA LYS A 34 17.47 -14.66 13.35
C LYS A 34 18.69 -15.35 12.73
N ALA A 35 18.85 -15.25 11.42
CA ALA A 35 19.99 -15.79 10.67
C ALA A 35 21.27 -14.95 10.82
N ARG A 36 21.12 -13.67 11.19
CA ARG A 36 22.21 -12.72 11.33
C ARG A 36 23.01 -13.00 12.61
N GLU A 37 24.32 -12.95 12.49
CA GLU A 37 25.24 -12.93 13.64
C GLU A 37 25.17 -11.58 14.37
N GLU A 38 25.51 -11.56 15.66
CA GLU A 38 25.61 -10.29 16.40
C GLU A 38 26.65 -9.38 15.73
N PRO A 39 26.29 -8.13 15.38
CA PRO A 39 27.19 -7.24 14.67
C PRO A 39 28.32 -6.78 15.58
N VAL A 40 29.56 -7.09 15.18
CA VAL A 40 30.76 -6.68 15.93
C VAL A 40 31.01 -5.17 15.84
N ALA A 41 30.74 -4.57 14.68
CA ALA A 41 30.82 -3.14 14.45
C ALA A 41 29.86 -2.73 13.34
N ILE A 42 29.21 -1.57 13.49
CA ILE A 42 28.31 -0.99 12.48
C ILE A 42 28.81 0.39 12.09
N ILE A 43 28.84 0.65 10.78
CA ILE A 43 29.12 1.96 10.20
C ILE A 43 27.87 2.39 9.45
N GLU A 44 27.40 3.60 9.75
CA GLU A 44 26.09 4.06 9.28
C GLU A 44 26.12 5.52 8.83
N VAL A 45 25.40 5.80 7.75
CA VAL A 45 24.98 7.14 7.33
C VAL A 45 23.46 7.19 7.47
N LYS A 46 22.94 8.07 8.32
CA LYS A 46 21.50 8.21 8.56
C LYS A 46 20.93 9.43 7.85
N ASP A 47 19.75 9.24 7.27
CA ASP A 47 18.84 10.25 6.76
C ASP A 47 19.51 11.34 5.91
N LEU A 48 20.42 10.91 5.02
CA LEU A 48 21.07 11.81 4.08
C LEU A 48 20.01 12.37 3.13
N GLN A 49 19.71 13.65 3.29
CA GLN A 49 18.70 14.34 2.49
C GLN A 49 19.22 14.60 1.07
N LEU A 50 18.50 14.06 0.10
CA LEU A 50 18.72 14.25 -1.33
C LEU A 50 17.39 14.55 -2.00
N SER A 51 17.39 14.62 -3.32
CA SER A 51 16.17 14.66 -4.13
C SER A 51 16.27 13.59 -5.22
N ALA A 52 15.16 13.04 -5.66
CA ALA A 52 15.09 12.12 -6.80
C ALA A 52 13.70 12.15 -7.43
N ARG A 53 13.59 11.75 -8.70
CA ARG A 53 12.30 11.39 -9.30
C ARG A 53 11.99 9.97 -8.87
N VAL A 54 11.11 9.81 -7.90
CA VAL A 54 10.81 8.51 -7.28
C VAL A 54 9.46 8.59 -6.63
N GLY A 55 8.61 7.61 -6.91
CA GLY A 55 7.29 7.44 -6.36
C GLY A 55 6.31 8.56 -6.67
N ALA A 56 5.02 8.29 -6.48
CA ALA A 56 4.05 9.36 -6.35
C ALA A 56 4.34 10.19 -5.09
N ASP A 57 4.29 11.51 -5.21
CA ASP A 57 4.30 12.42 -4.07
C ASP A 57 2.86 12.69 -3.57
N ALA A 58 2.74 13.45 -2.49
CA ALA A 58 1.49 13.84 -1.85
C ALA A 58 0.52 14.62 -2.76
N TRP A 59 1.03 15.21 -3.84
CA TRP A 59 0.26 15.99 -4.82
C TRP A 59 -0.18 15.12 -6.01
N GLY A 60 0.31 13.89 -6.07
CA GLY A 60 -0.07 12.88 -7.03
C GLY A 60 0.89 12.81 -8.22
N TRP A 61 0.78 11.70 -8.94
CA TRP A 61 1.46 11.50 -10.22
C TRP A 61 0.58 10.64 -11.11
N ASP A 62 0.23 11.14 -12.30
CA ASP A 62 -0.64 10.46 -13.27
C ASP A 62 0.08 9.35 -14.05
N TRP A 63 1.23 8.87 -13.55
CA TRP A 63 2.05 7.82 -14.18
C TRP A 63 2.60 8.16 -15.55
N ASP A 64 2.51 9.42 -15.96
CA ASP A 64 3.23 9.92 -17.12
C ASP A 64 4.71 10.05 -16.74
N LEU A 65 5.53 9.24 -17.39
CA LEU A 65 6.99 9.18 -17.23
C LEU A 65 7.64 10.56 -17.25
N LYS A 66 7.07 11.51 -18.01
CA LYS A 66 7.60 12.88 -18.16
C LYS A 66 7.27 13.80 -16.99
N THR A 67 6.27 13.46 -16.18
CA THR A 67 5.75 14.31 -15.11
C THR A 67 6.04 13.77 -13.71
N CYS A 68 6.84 12.69 -13.60
CA CYS A 68 7.23 12.14 -12.30
C CYS A 68 7.88 13.23 -11.43
N PRO A 69 7.33 13.53 -10.25
CA PRO A 69 7.79 14.64 -9.43
C PRO A 69 9.19 14.35 -8.88
N THR A 70 10.03 15.38 -8.86
CA THR A 70 11.27 15.35 -8.08
C THR A 70 10.93 15.72 -6.64
N GLN A 71 11.08 14.78 -5.72
CA GLN A 71 10.76 14.97 -4.31
C GLN A 71 11.99 14.76 -3.41
N PRO A 72 12.01 15.37 -2.21
CA PRO A 72 13.06 15.10 -1.23
C PRO A 72 12.99 13.63 -0.80
N ILE A 73 14.16 13.01 -0.66
CA ILE A 73 14.32 11.65 -0.14
C ILE A 73 15.33 11.68 1.01
N LEU A 74 15.15 10.80 1.99
CA LEU A 74 16.16 10.54 3.02
C LEU A 74 16.74 9.16 2.77
N VAL A 75 18.04 9.09 2.54
CA VAL A 75 18.76 7.84 2.28
C VAL A 75 19.57 7.48 3.51
N SER A 76 19.33 6.29 4.04
CA SER A 76 20.12 5.69 5.11
C SER A 76 20.82 4.43 4.62
N MET A 77 22.06 4.23 5.05
CA MET A 77 22.86 3.06 4.72
C MET A 77 23.61 2.59 5.98
N SER A 78 23.41 1.34 6.36
CA SER A 78 24.13 0.67 7.44
C SER A 78 24.92 -0.51 6.92
N LEU A 79 26.15 -0.67 7.42
CA LEU A 79 27.03 -1.79 7.11
C LEU A 79 27.53 -2.41 8.40
N SER A 80 27.43 -3.74 8.51
CA SER A 80 28.01 -4.50 9.62
C SER A 80 29.32 -5.11 9.17
N LEU A 81 30.39 -4.83 9.92
CA LEU A 81 31.71 -5.40 9.69
C LEU A 81 31.80 -6.80 10.29
N ARG A 82 32.54 -7.69 9.63
CA ARG A 82 32.89 -9.02 10.16
C ARG A 82 33.86 -8.97 11.33
N GLN A 83 34.71 -7.95 11.35
CA GLN A 83 35.78 -7.78 12.31
C GLN A 83 35.67 -6.37 12.93
N PRO A 84 36.12 -6.19 14.18
CA PRO A 84 36.16 -4.87 14.79
C PRO A 84 37.22 -3.99 14.09
N PHE A 85 37.03 -2.67 14.10
CA PHE A 85 37.96 -1.68 13.55
C PHE A 85 39.18 -1.44 14.48
N LYS A 86 39.81 -2.53 14.94
CA LYS A 86 40.80 -2.52 16.02
C LYS A 86 41.99 -1.60 15.74
N THR A 87 42.59 -1.70 14.56
CA THR A 87 43.73 -0.89 14.15
C THR A 87 43.34 0.58 14.07
N ALA A 88 42.19 0.88 13.48
CA ALA A 88 41.68 2.24 13.42
C ALA A 88 41.41 2.82 14.80
N SER A 89 40.88 2.03 15.74
CA SER A 89 40.63 2.47 17.12
C SER A 89 41.91 2.64 17.95
N GLU A 90 42.91 1.78 17.77
CA GLU A 90 44.14 1.81 18.57
C GLU A 90 45.12 2.88 18.09
N LYS A 91 45.16 3.12 16.78
CA LYS A 91 46.13 4.02 16.14
C LYS A 91 45.56 5.39 15.76
N ASP A 92 44.25 5.57 15.92
CA ASP A 92 43.52 6.77 15.47
C ASP A 92 43.83 7.08 13.98
N ASP A 93 43.80 6.04 13.14
CA ASP A 93 44.14 6.10 11.72
C ASP A 93 43.12 5.33 10.86
N LEU A 94 42.87 5.81 9.66
CA LEU A 94 41.90 5.23 8.74
C LEU A 94 42.54 4.10 7.94
N THR A 95 42.71 2.95 8.60
CA THR A 95 43.29 1.73 8.03
C THR A 95 42.27 0.86 7.29
N GLU A 96 42.73 -0.21 6.63
CA GLU A 96 41.90 -1.12 5.81
C GLU A 96 40.82 -1.90 6.60
N ASP A 97 40.86 -1.86 7.93
CA ASP A 97 39.91 -2.53 8.82
C ASP A 97 38.69 -1.68 9.19
N THR A 98 38.57 -0.46 8.63
CA THR A 98 37.41 0.42 8.80
C THR A 98 36.90 0.96 7.47
N ILE A 99 35.66 1.44 7.45
CA ILE A 99 35.03 2.07 6.29
C ILE A 99 34.79 3.55 6.61
N HIS A 100 35.38 4.42 5.80
CA HIS A 100 35.21 5.86 5.98
C HIS A 100 33.76 6.29 5.69
N TYR A 101 33.00 6.73 6.70
CA TYR A 101 31.60 7.18 6.55
C TYR A 101 31.44 8.32 5.53
N GLY A 102 32.42 9.22 5.42
CA GLY A 102 32.47 10.24 4.36
C GLY A 102 32.54 9.68 2.93
N ARG A 103 33.20 8.53 2.71
CA ARG A 103 33.17 7.83 1.40
C ARG A 103 31.80 7.21 1.14
N LEU A 104 31.15 6.67 2.18
CA LEU A 104 29.77 6.20 2.07
C LEU A 104 28.83 7.35 1.70
N ARG A 105 28.91 8.48 2.39
CA ARG A 105 28.11 9.68 2.07
C ARG A 105 28.34 10.13 0.62
N SER A 106 29.59 10.29 0.19
CA SER A 106 29.90 10.73 -1.17
C SER A 106 29.45 9.71 -2.23
N GLY A 107 29.62 8.42 -1.98
CA GLY A 107 29.15 7.36 -2.88
C GLY A 107 27.62 7.33 -3.00
N ILE A 108 26.87 7.55 -1.91
CA ILE A 108 25.41 7.68 -1.98
C ILE A 108 25.01 8.88 -2.85
N ILE A 109 25.66 10.03 -2.67
CA ILE A 109 25.38 11.24 -3.47
C ILE A 109 25.64 10.97 -4.95
N GLU A 110 26.77 10.34 -5.28
CA GLU A 110 27.15 10.01 -6.65
C GLU A 110 26.20 8.99 -7.27
N ALA A 111 25.82 7.94 -6.54
CA ALA A 111 24.87 6.94 -7.01
C ALA A 111 23.49 7.56 -7.33
N VAL A 112 22.98 8.43 -6.47
CA VAL A 112 21.70 9.12 -6.70
C VAL A 112 21.82 10.14 -7.85
N LYS A 113 22.98 10.78 -8.02
CA LYS A 113 23.24 11.64 -9.18
C LYS A 113 23.22 10.83 -10.48
N ASN A 114 23.89 9.68 -10.51
CA ASN A 114 23.91 8.80 -11.68
C ASN A 114 22.51 8.26 -12.01
N TYR A 115 21.71 7.92 -10.99
CA TYR A 115 20.30 7.56 -11.16
C TYR A 115 19.52 8.65 -11.90
N LYS A 116 19.70 9.92 -11.53
CA LYS A 116 19.05 11.06 -12.20
C LYS A 116 19.53 11.28 -13.63
N GLU A 117 20.80 11.05 -13.90
CA GLU A 117 21.39 11.26 -15.23
C GLU A 117 21.07 10.11 -16.19
N SER A 118 20.66 8.95 -15.66
CA SER A 118 20.22 7.77 -16.41
C SER A 118 18.81 7.92 -17.04
N ASP A 119 18.27 9.13 -17.07
CA ASP A 119 16.91 9.54 -17.52
C ASP A 119 16.46 9.21 -18.98
N PRO A 120 17.25 8.66 -19.94
CA PRO A 120 16.72 8.43 -21.30
C PRO A 120 15.99 7.09 -21.58
N LYS A 121 15.83 6.16 -20.62
CA LYS A 121 15.36 4.78 -20.93
C LYS A 121 14.29 4.19 -20.00
N PHE A 122 13.63 5.00 -19.18
CA PHE A 122 12.55 4.48 -18.34
C PHE A 122 11.27 4.30 -19.17
N ASP A 123 11.13 3.15 -19.82
CA ASP A 123 9.96 2.80 -20.64
C ASP A 123 8.72 2.41 -19.82
N SER A 124 8.81 2.52 -18.48
CA SER A 124 7.76 2.04 -17.57
C SER A 124 7.73 2.81 -16.25
N PRO A 125 6.54 3.12 -15.71
CA PRO A 125 6.37 3.73 -14.38
C PRO A 125 7.03 2.93 -13.24
N MET A 126 7.28 1.64 -13.48
CA MET A 126 8.03 0.73 -12.59
C MET A 126 9.38 1.28 -12.13
N HIS A 127 10.04 2.07 -12.98
CA HIS A 127 11.40 2.55 -12.74
C HIS A 127 11.49 3.66 -11.68
N PHE A 128 10.34 4.23 -11.29
CA PHE A 128 10.26 5.25 -10.26
C PHE A 128 9.98 4.64 -8.88
N CYS A 129 10.02 3.31 -8.72
CA CYS A 129 9.91 2.68 -7.41
C CYS A 129 11.15 2.97 -6.53
N PRO A 130 11.01 3.22 -5.21
CA PRO A 130 12.14 3.40 -4.29
C PRO A 130 13.18 2.27 -4.33
N GLY A 131 12.74 1.04 -4.63
CA GLY A 131 13.61 -0.12 -4.76
C GLY A 131 14.67 0.04 -5.86
N ILE A 132 14.35 0.76 -6.95
CA ILE A 132 15.28 1.01 -8.05
C ILE A 132 16.40 1.94 -7.61
N VAL A 133 16.07 2.99 -6.85
CA VAL A 133 17.09 3.89 -6.29
C VAL A 133 18.02 3.14 -5.32
N ILE A 134 17.45 2.25 -4.48
CA ILE A 134 18.25 1.36 -3.62
C ILE A 134 19.17 0.46 -4.46
N MET A 135 18.66 -0.14 -5.55
CA MET A 135 19.47 -0.97 -6.44
C MET A 135 20.63 -0.19 -7.05
N HIS A 136 20.42 1.04 -7.53
CA HIS A 136 21.49 1.89 -8.05
C HIS A 136 22.55 2.22 -7.00
N ILE A 137 22.14 2.48 -5.75
CA ILE A 137 23.07 2.69 -4.64
C ILE A 137 23.88 1.43 -4.37
N ALA A 138 23.22 0.28 -4.22
CA ALA A 138 23.89 -0.99 -3.97
C ALA A 138 24.85 -1.38 -5.10
N GLU A 139 24.47 -1.14 -6.36
CA GLU A 139 25.30 -1.37 -7.54
C GLU A 139 26.53 -0.46 -7.56
N HIS A 140 26.36 0.83 -7.29
CA HIS A 140 27.48 1.78 -7.20
C HIS A 140 28.52 1.31 -6.17
N PHE A 141 28.07 0.89 -4.97
CA PHE A 141 28.99 0.39 -3.95
C PHE A 141 29.66 -0.93 -4.34
N SER A 142 28.96 -1.80 -5.07
CA SER A 142 29.51 -3.10 -5.49
C SER A 142 30.51 -2.97 -6.65
N GLN A 143 30.24 -2.11 -7.64
CA GLN A 143 31.04 -2.03 -8.87
C GLN A 143 32.05 -0.88 -8.85
N VAL A 144 31.62 0.32 -8.46
CA VAL A 144 32.40 1.55 -8.59
C VAL A 144 33.25 1.79 -7.35
N ALA A 145 32.61 1.81 -6.18
CA ALA A 145 33.31 2.00 -4.91
C ALA A 145 34.12 0.76 -4.48
N LYS A 146 33.96 -0.37 -5.19
CA LYS A 146 34.60 -1.67 -4.94
C LYS A 146 34.52 -2.06 -3.46
N LEU A 147 33.39 -1.77 -2.83
CA LEU A 147 33.14 -2.19 -1.47
C LEU A 147 33.14 -3.72 -1.46
N THR A 148 34.13 -4.33 -0.81
CA THR A 148 34.29 -5.79 -0.79
C THR A 148 33.30 -6.40 0.20
N THR A 149 32.03 -6.35 -0.21
CA THR A 149 30.91 -7.05 0.37
C THR A 149 31.28 -8.54 0.56
N GLY A 150 30.80 -9.17 1.62
CA GLY A 150 31.14 -10.56 1.98
C GLY A 150 32.53 -10.75 2.60
N LYS A 151 33.59 -10.06 2.17
CA LYS A 151 34.92 -10.17 2.79
C LYS A 151 35.00 -9.40 4.10
N HIS A 152 34.65 -8.11 4.07
CA HIS A 152 34.69 -7.25 5.25
C HIS A 152 33.31 -6.98 5.84
N ILE A 153 32.25 -7.18 5.05
CA ILE A 153 30.87 -6.87 5.42
C ILE A 153 30.06 -8.17 5.42
N ASN A 154 29.33 -8.46 6.52
CA ASN A 154 28.42 -9.59 6.60
C ASN A 154 26.94 -9.21 6.46
N TRP A 155 26.60 -7.94 6.66
CA TRP A 155 25.24 -7.42 6.50
C TRP A 155 25.25 -5.98 5.98
N SER A 156 24.29 -5.66 5.12
CA SER A 156 23.99 -4.30 4.70
C SER A 156 22.49 -4.01 4.84
N SER A 157 22.17 -2.76 5.12
CA SER A 157 20.81 -2.23 5.10
C SER A 157 20.79 -0.91 4.35
N TYR A 158 19.90 -0.83 3.35
CA TYR A 158 19.64 0.37 2.57
C TYR A 158 18.19 0.78 2.81
N LYS A 159 17.97 2.02 3.23
CA LYS A 159 16.64 2.55 3.46
C LYS A 159 16.45 3.85 2.70
N ILE A 160 15.34 3.97 1.99
CA ILE A 160 14.87 5.22 1.40
C ILE A 160 13.55 5.59 2.06
N MET A 161 13.49 6.80 2.60
CA MET A 161 12.27 7.43 3.11
C MET A 161 11.82 8.53 2.14
N LEU A 162 10.54 8.51 1.81
CA LEU A 162 9.82 9.52 1.04
C LEU A 162 8.96 10.35 2.01
N PRO A 163 9.50 11.41 2.63
CA PRO A 163 8.75 12.23 3.59
C PRO A 163 7.61 13.03 2.96
N ARG A 164 7.54 13.11 1.63
CA ARG A 164 6.51 13.84 0.88
C ARG A 164 5.59 12.91 0.09
N SER A 165 5.63 11.59 0.32
CA SER A 165 4.75 10.65 -0.38
C SER A 165 3.30 10.65 0.11
N SER A 166 3.04 11.24 1.28
CA SER A 166 1.74 11.21 1.97
C SER A 166 1.33 12.59 2.48
N LEU A 167 0.02 12.84 2.51
CA LEU A 167 -0.59 13.99 3.20
C LEU A 167 -1.02 13.69 4.64
N LEU A 168 -1.19 12.42 5.00
CA LEU A 168 -1.76 11.97 6.27
C LEU A 168 -0.76 11.22 7.15
N ALA A 169 0.38 10.83 6.57
CA ALA A 169 1.44 10.06 7.21
C ALA A 169 2.74 10.88 7.23
N THR A 170 3.68 10.52 8.11
CA THR A 170 5.06 11.06 8.08
C THR A 170 5.78 10.72 6.77
N GLY A 171 5.33 9.66 6.10
CA GLY A 171 5.73 9.28 4.75
C GLY A 171 5.89 7.78 4.60
N MET A 172 6.49 7.37 3.49
CA MET A 172 6.70 5.97 3.14
C MET A 172 8.18 5.62 3.14
N SER A 173 8.57 4.43 3.60
CA SER A 173 9.94 3.95 3.42
C SER A 173 10.00 2.59 2.78
N MET A 174 11.06 2.37 2.01
CA MET A 174 11.50 1.04 1.59
C MET A 174 12.84 0.73 2.24
N THR A 175 12.96 -0.45 2.85
CA THR A 175 14.20 -0.94 3.45
C THR A 175 14.57 -2.27 2.80
N VAL A 176 15.80 -2.40 2.34
CA VAL A 176 16.36 -3.65 1.82
C VAL A 176 17.55 -4.04 2.67
N GLU A 177 17.49 -5.22 3.27
CA GLU A 177 18.58 -5.80 4.03
C GLU A 177 19.13 -7.04 3.33
N THR A 178 20.45 -7.19 3.35
CA THR A 178 21.14 -8.31 2.70
C THR A 178 22.16 -8.92 3.65
N LEU A 179 22.19 -10.26 3.72
CA LEU A 179 23.23 -11.04 4.38
C LEU A 179 24.21 -11.60 3.35
N TYR A 180 25.49 -11.57 3.72
CA TYR A 180 26.58 -11.99 2.85
C TYR A 180 27.35 -13.16 3.45
N ASN A 181 27.73 -14.11 2.59
CA ASN A 181 28.66 -15.17 2.97
C ASN A 181 30.10 -14.67 2.96
N GLU A 182 30.94 -15.32 3.75
CA GLU A 182 32.39 -15.12 3.63
C GLU A 182 32.85 -15.77 2.32
N PRO A 183 33.65 -15.08 1.50
CA PRO A 183 34.16 -15.66 0.26
C PRO A 183 34.97 -16.92 0.55
N SER A 184 34.62 -18.02 -0.12
CA SER A 184 35.39 -19.26 -0.06
C SER A 184 36.19 -19.44 -1.35
N LEU A 185 37.21 -20.31 -1.36
CA LEU A 185 37.99 -20.64 -2.56
C LEU A 185 37.14 -21.24 -3.69
N LYS A 186 35.92 -21.71 -3.39
CA LYS A 186 34.99 -22.36 -4.34
C LYS A 186 33.77 -21.51 -4.68
N ASP A 187 33.33 -20.66 -3.76
CA ASP A 187 32.17 -19.79 -3.94
C ASP A 187 32.60 -18.32 -4.00
N LYS A 188 32.21 -17.63 -5.08
CA LYS A 188 32.30 -16.16 -5.12
C LYS A 188 31.56 -15.57 -3.92
N VAL A 189 31.97 -14.37 -3.49
CA VAL A 189 31.16 -13.52 -2.59
C VAL A 189 29.71 -13.57 -3.06
N GLY A 190 28.84 -14.16 -2.25
CA GLY A 190 27.44 -14.33 -2.56
C GLY A 190 26.61 -13.80 -1.41
N ALA A 191 25.69 -12.89 -1.72
CA ALA A 191 24.56 -12.67 -0.84
C ALA A 191 23.72 -13.95 -0.81
N TRP A 192 23.26 -14.35 0.37
CA TRP A 192 22.55 -15.62 0.53
C TRP A 192 21.12 -15.43 1.05
N GLY A 193 20.85 -14.31 1.74
CA GLY A 193 19.54 -13.95 2.23
C GLY A 193 19.28 -12.45 2.05
N ALA A 194 18.06 -12.10 1.67
CA ALA A 194 17.63 -10.70 1.57
C ALA A 194 16.19 -10.53 2.04
N SER A 195 15.89 -9.37 2.62
CA SER A 195 14.53 -8.93 2.97
C SER A 195 14.28 -7.55 2.37
N CYS A 196 13.05 -7.32 1.94
CA CYS A 196 12.56 -6.04 1.45
C CYS A 196 11.28 -5.69 2.21
N VAL A 197 11.25 -4.52 2.86
CA VAL A 197 10.12 -4.05 3.65
C VAL A 197 9.64 -2.71 3.14
N LEU A 198 8.37 -2.64 2.74
CA LEU A 198 7.67 -1.37 2.50
C LEU A 198 6.92 -0.98 3.78
N ARG A 199 7.06 0.28 4.22
CA ARG A 199 6.42 0.76 5.44
C ARG A 199 5.73 2.10 5.26
N VAL A 200 4.51 2.20 5.79
CA VAL A 200 3.77 3.43 6.03
C VAL A 200 4.07 3.90 7.45
N HIS A 201 4.53 5.15 7.61
CA HIS A 201 4.90 5.71 8.92
C HIS A 201 3.84 6.69 9.42
N ASP A 202 3.29 6.40 10.60
CA ASP A 202 2.42 7.30 11.38
C ASP A 202 1.23 7.88 10.59
N LEU A 203 0.57 7.04 9.79
CA LEU A 203 -0.64 7.44 9.06
C LEU A 203 -1.75 7.76 10.06
N THR A 204 -2.13 9.04 10.14
CA THR A 204 -3.10 9.52 11.12
C THR A 204 -4.46 9.76 10.47
N VAL A 205 -5.46 8.99 10.88
CA VAL A 205 -6.81 9.04 10.30
C VAL A 205 -7.88 9.16 11.41
N PRO A 206 -8.76 10.17 11.35
CA PRO A 206 -9.88 10.29 12.27
C PRO A 206 -10.97 9.24 11.97
N THR A 207 -11.35 8.46 12.98
CA THR A 207 -12.38 7.41 12.87
C THR A 207 -13.21 7.28 14.14
N ILE A 208 -14.37 6.64 14.05
CA ILE A 208 -15.21 6.32 15.22
C ILE A 208 -14.69 5.00 15.81
N ILE A 209 -14.05 5.05 16.98
CA ILE A 209 -13.45 3.87 17.61
C ILE A 209 -13.52 3.89 19.13
N GLY A 210 -13.93 2.77 19.71
CA GLY A 210 -14.04 2.61 21.16
C GLY A 210 -15.26 1.80 21.57
N MET A 211 -15.24 1.29 22.80
CA MET A 211 -16.32 0.50 23.39
C MET A 211 -17.32 1.37 24.14
N LEU A 212 -16.91 2.55 24.62
CA LEU A 212 -17.78 3.43 25.41
C LEU A 212 -18.68 4.24 24.49
N ASP A 213 -19.96 4.41 24.86
CA ASP A 213 -20.92 5.19 24.06
C ASP A 213 -20.41 6.60 23.73
N LYS A 214 -19.72 7.26 24.67
CA LYS A 214 -19.11 8.58 24.43
C LYS A 214 -18.06 8.57 23.32
N GLU A 215 -17.28 7.49 23.19
CA GLU A 215 -16.30 7.31 22.11
C GLU A 215 -16.99 7.09 20.76
N ARG A 216 -18.26 6.66 20.75
CA ARG A 216 -19.06 6.43 19.54
C ARG A 216 -19.68 7.70 18.97
N LEU A 217 -19.68 8.80 19.73
CA LEU A 217 -20.30 10.07 19.31
C LEU A 217 -19.36 11.00 18.57
N THR A 218 -18.05 10.73 18.55
CA THR A 218 -17.05 11.65 17.98
C THR A 218 -15.88 10.89 17.39
N LYS A 219 -15.35 11.39 16.26
CA LYS A 219 -14.15 10.84 15.63
C LYS A 219 -12.92 11.11 16.50
N GLN A 220 -12.05 10.12 16.58
CA GLN A 220 -10.80 10.16 17.30
C GLN A 220 -9.67 9.78 16.33
N ASN A 221 -8.49 10.34 16.54
CA ASN A 221 -7.34 10.03 15.69
C ASN A 221 -6.81 8.64 16.03
N VAL A 222 -6.60 7.83 15.00
CA VAL A 222 -5.83 6.59 15.07
C VAL A 222 -4.57 6.79 14.26
N VAL A 223 -3.43 6.40 14.83
CA VAL A 223 -2.12 6.41 14.16
C VAL A 223 -1.79 4.98 13.74
N ALA A 224 -1.57 4.77 12.45
CA ALA A 224 -1.29 3.48 11.86
C ALA A 224 0.14 3.42 11.32
N ASN A 225 0.88 2.40 11.76
CA ASN A 225 2.15 2.00 11.19
C ASN A 225 1.95 0.63 10.54
N VAL A 226 2.14 0.55 9.22
CA VAL A 226 1.92 -0.69 8.46
C VAL A 226 3.18 -1.08 7.72
N GLU A 227 3.67 -2.30 7.97
CA GLU A 227 4.83 -2.89 7.30
C GLU A 227 4.39 -4.05 6.43
N ILE A 228 4.91 -4.10 5.20
CA ILE A 228 4.76 -5.20 4.27
C ILE A 228 6.15 -5.76 4.08
N ASP A 229 6.43 -6.86 4.76
CA ASP A 229 7.69 -7.60 4.72
C ASP A 229 7.65 -8.64 3.61
N ARG A 230 8.82 -8.96 3.03
CA ARG A 230 8.95 -9.65 1.74
C ARG A 230 8.16 -8.93 0.65
N TYR A 231 8.26 -7.61 0.62
CA TYR A 231 7.62 -6.80 -0.40
C TYR A 231 8.30 -7.04 -1.75
N GLN A 232 7.53 -7.54 -2.71
CA GLN A 232 7.99 -7.82 -4.08
C GLN A 232 7.10 -7.15 -5.14
N GLY A 233 6.54 -5.99 -4.79
CA GLY A 233 5.60 -5.27 -5.64
C GLY A 233 6.18 -4.94 -7.02
N ILE A 234 5.31 -4.97 -8.02
CA ILE A 234 5.59 -4.49 -9.36
C ILE A 234 5.30 -2.99 -9.30
N GLY A 235 6.37 -2.18 -9.23
CA GLY A 235 6.29 -0.72 -9.28
C GLY A 235 5.91 -0.05 -7.96
N ASP A 236 5.23 1.08 -8.10
CA ASP A 236 5.02 2.05 -7.02
C ASP A 236 3.65 1.90 -6.36
N LEU A 237 3.52 0.87 -5.51
CA LEU A 237 2.25 0.55 -4.86
C LEU A 237 2.03 1.29 -3.53
N HIS A 238 2.98 2.10 -3.05
CA HIS A 238 2.86 2.70 -1.71
C HIS A 238 1.62 3.58 -1.59
N TRP A 239 1.24 4.27 -2.66
CA TRP A 239 0.02 5.08 -2.69
C TRP A 239 -1.26 4.22 -2.60
N ASP A 240 -1.31 3.08 -3.30
CA ASP A 240 -2.45 2.15 -3.19
C ASP A 240 -2.56 1.58 -1.78
N VAL A 241 -1.41 1.23 -1.19
CA VAL A 241 -1.30 0.73 0.18
C VAL A 241 -1.84 1.79 1.15
N GLU A 242 -1.30 3.01 1.09
CA GLU A 242 -1.73 4.12 1.96
C GLU A 242 -3.23 4.38 1.82
N LYS A 243 -3.72 4.50 0.58
CA LYS A 243 -5.12 4.81 0.31
C LYS A 243 -6.07 3.71 0.77
N MET A 244 -5.69 2.44 0.60
CA MET A 244 -6.47 1.31 1.11
C MET A 244 -6.55 1.36 2.64
N ILE A 245 -5.44 1.62 3.33
CA ILE A 245 -5.40 1.72 4.79
C ILE A 245 -6.24 2.92 5.25
N SER A 246 -6.04 4.10 4.65
CA SER A 246 -6.72 5.33 5.05
C SER A 246 -8.23 5.21 4.88
N LYS A 247 -8.70 4.66 3.75
CA LYS A 247 -10.13 4.42 3.51
C LYS A 247 -10.72 3.38 4.45
N THR A 248 -9.95 2.33 4.76
CA THR A 248 -10.39 1.31 5.73
C THR A 248 -10.60 1.94 7.11
N ILE A 249 -9.68 2.80 7.57
CA ILE A 249 -9.81 3.48 8.87
C ILE A 249 -10.93 4.53 8.82
N GLU A 250 -11.03 5.34 7.76
CA GLU A 250 -12.02 6.40 7.62
C GLU A 250 -13.47 5.87 7.66
N GLU A 251 -13.72 4.74 7.01
CA GLU A 251 -15.05 4.12 6.89
C GLU A 251 -15.36 3.11 8.02
N ALA A 252 -14.40 2.88 8.91
CA ALA A 252 -14.55 1.98 10.04
C ALA A 252 -15.37 2.61 11.17
N SER A 253 -16.00 1.72 11.94
CA SER A 253 -16.68 2.06 13.19
C SER A 253 -16.47 0.96 14.24
N PHE A 254 -15.24 0.47 14.38
CA PHE A 254 -14.95 -0.68 15.25
C PHE A 254 -14.94 -0.31 16.74
N GLN A 255 -15.22 -1.28 17.60
CA GLN A 255 -15.13 -1.09 19.05
C GLN A 255 -13.67 -1.14 19.56
N THR A 256 -12.83 -1.93 18.90
CA THR A 256 -11.48 -2.29 19.35
C THR A 256 -10.43 -2.01 18.28
N LEU A 257 -9.20 -1.70 18.66
CA LEU A 257 -8.09 -1.53 17.71
C LEU A 257 -7.73 -2.86 17.02
N GLU A 258 -7.89 -3.97 17.71
CA GLU A 258 -7.67 -5.34 17.24
C GLU A 258 -8.51 -5.63 15.98
N ALA A 259 -9.82 -5.41 16.06
CA ALA A 259 -10.73 -5.59 14.93
C ALA A 259 -10.40 -4.67 13.75
N LEU A 260 -10.03 -3.41 14.02
CA LEU A 260 -9.61 -2.47 12.98
C LEU A 260 -8.31 -2.92 12.29
N ALA A 261 -7.31 -3.35 13.06
CA ALA A 261 -6.04 -3.83 12.53
C ALA A 261 -6.23 -5.09 11.66
N GLU A 262 -7.08 -6.02 12.11
CA GLU A 262 -7.40 -7.24 11.36
C GLU A 262 -8.09 -6.90 10.03
N GLU A 263 -9.03 -5.94 10.04
CA GLU A 263 -9.72 -5.50 8.83
C GLU A 263 -8.78 -4.80 7.83
N ILE A 264 -7.86 -3.95 8.33
CA ILE A 264 -6.81 -3.34 7.50
C ILE A 264 -5.97 -4.44 6.83
N GLY A 265 -5.52 -5.43 7.59
CA GLY A 265 -4.72 -6.55 7.08
C GLY A 265 -5.45 -7.36 6.02
N LYS A 266 -6.73 -7.69 6.25
CA LYS A 266 -7.59 -8.41 5.31
C LYS A 266 -7.77 -7.66 3.99
N ARG A 267 -8.15 -6.38 4.04
CA ARG A 267 -8.40 -5.58 2.83
C ARG A 267 -7.13 -5.32 2.03
N LEU A 268 -6.04 -4.95 2.72
CA LEU A 268 -4.75 -4.77 2.09
C LEU A 268 -4.29 -6.04 1.38
N THR A 269 -4.45 -7.18 2.04
CA THR A 269 -4.05 -8.47 1.48
C THR A 269 -4.91 -8.87 0.29
N ARG A 270 -6.24 -8.79 0.44
CA ARG A 270 -7.20 -9.26 -0.55
C ARG A 270 -7.19 -8.41 -1.82
N TYR A 271 -7.13 -7.09 -1.69
CA TYR A 271 -7.33 -6.19 -2.83
C TYR A 271 -6.04 -5.55 -3.37
N ILE A 272 -4.93 -5.58 -2.61
CA ILE A 272 -3.64 -5.07 -3.08
C ILE A 272 -2.63 -6.21 -3.25
N LEU A 273 -2.34 -6.98 -2.18
CA LEU A 273 -1.22 -7.93 -2.22
C LEU A 273 -1.49 -9.14 -3.10
N ILE A 274 -2.63 -9.82 -2.95
CA ILE A 274 -2.96 -11.01 -3.75
C ILE A 274 -2.97 -10.67 -5.25
N PRO A 275 -3.68 -9.63 -5.73
CA PRO A 275 -3.64 -9.24 -7.15
C PRO A 275 -2.21 -9.03 -7.67
N ASN A 276 -1.36 -8.34 -6.90
CA ASN A 276 0.04 -8.11 -7.29
C ASN A 276 0.88 -9.40 -7.33
N ILE A 277 0.69 -10.29 -6.35
CA ILE A 277 1.37 -11.60 -6.32
C ILE A 277 0.98 -12.43 -7.53
N ILE A 278 -0.32 -12.49 -7.84
CA ILE A 278 -0.84 -13.24 -9.00
C ILE A 278 -0.33 -12.63 -10.31
N ALA A 279 -0.39 -11.31 -10.47
CA ALA A 279 0.14 -10.61 -11.64
C ALA A 279 1.63 -10.91 -11.86
N ARG A 280 2.43 -10.89 -10.78
CA ARG A 280 3.86 -11.23 -10.80
C ARG A 280 4.12 -12.67 -11.18
N ALA A 281 3.36 -13.61 -10.61
CA ALA A 281 3.49 -15.02 -10.91
C ALA A 281 3.14 -15.32 -12.39
N GLN A 282 2.18 -14.59 -12.95
CA GLN A 282 1.81 -14.68 -14.36
C GLN A 282 2.82 -14.02 -15.32
N SER A 283 3.50 -12.95 -14.89
CA SER A 283 4.37 -12.14 -15.75
C SER A 283 5.76 -12.73 -15.99
N GLN A 284 6.17 -13.78 -15.27
CA GLN A 284 7.54 -14.29 -15.37
C GLN A 284 7.87 -14.97 -16.72
N ASN A 285 6.91 -15.63 -17.38
CA ASN A 285 7.07 -16.16 -18.75
C ASN A 285 5.71 -16.58 -19.36
N ILE A 286 5.61 -16.65 -20.69
CA ILE A 286 4.47 -17.23 -21.44
C ILE A 286 4.14 -18.65 -20.94
N LYS A 287 5.16 -19.45 -20.60
CA LYS A 287 4.98 -20.79 -20.00
C LYS A 287 4.30 -20.71 -18.62
N SER A 288 4.68 -19.73 -17.79
CA SER A 288 4.08 -19.50 -16.47
C SER A 288 2.63 -19.07 -16.61
N LYS A 289 2.30 -18.16 -17.54
CA LYS A 289 0.92 -17.76 -17.82
C LYS A 289 0.02 -18.95 -18.20
N LYS A 290 0.45 -19.79 -19.16
CA LYS A 290 -0.28 -21.01 -19.56
C LYS A 290 -0.39 -22.05 -18.44
N LYS A 291 0.57 -22.08 -17.50
CA LYS A 291 0.52 -22.96 -16.31
C LYS A 291 -0.51 -22.44 -15.31
N TRP A 292 -0.56 -21.12 -15.11
CA TRP A 292 -1.50 -20.44 -14.23
C TRP A 292 -2.96 -20.56 -14.68
N GLU A 293 -3.21 -20.48 -15.99
CA GLU A 293 -4.54 -20.69 -16.57
C GLU A 293 -5.12 -22.08 -16.27
N LYS A 294 -4.27 -23.09 -16.12
CA LYS A 294 -4.67 -24.48 -15.83
C LYS A 294 -5.03 -24.74 -14.36
N PHE A 295 -4.65 -23.85 -13.44
CA PHE A 295 -5.00 -24.04 -12.03
C PHE A 295 -6.50 -23.86 -11.83
N SER A 296 -7.06 -24.55 -10.83
CA SER A 296 -8.47 -24.39 -10.46
C SER A 296 -8.77 -22.95 -10.01
N ASP A 297 -9.97 -22.48 -10.30
CA ASP A 297 -10.51 -21.23 -9.73
C ASP A 297 -10.83 -21.38 -8.24
N ASP A 298 -11.06 -22.62 -7.79
CA ASP A 298 -11.13 -22.92 -6.36
C ASP A 298 -9.72 -22.96 -5.78
N TYR A 299 -9.40 -21.92 -5.00
CA TYR A 299 -8.15 -21.76 -4.27
C TYR A 299 -7.81 -22.97 -3.38
N LYS A 300 -8.80 -23.76 -2.95
CA LYS A 300 -8.58 -25.00 -2.17
C LYS A 300 -7.94 -26.12 -2.97
N MET A 301 -8.14 -26.12 -4.28
CA MET A 301 -7.64 -27.16 -5.19
C MET A 301 -6.29 -26.80 -5.80
N VAL A 302 -5.78 -25.59 -5.54
CA VAL A 302 -4.49 -25.14 -6.06
C VAL A 302 -3.37 -25.76 -5.22
N PRO A 303 -2.36 -26.40 -5.84
CA PRO A 303 -1.24 -26.99 -5.11
C PRO A 303 -0.21 -25.92 -4.70
N TRP A 304 -0.60 -24.98 -3.82
CA TRP A 304 0.18 -23.78 -3.48
C TRP A 304 1.65 -24.05 -3.15
N LYS A 305 1.95 -25.13 -2.42
CA LYS A 305 3.33 -25.55 -2.07
C LYS A 305 4.23 -25.84 -3.28
N LYS A 306 3.65 -26.08 -4.47
CA LYS A 306 4.35 -26.34 -5.73
C LYS A 306 4.34 -25.11 -6.67
N THR A 307 3.85 -23.98 -6.19
CA THR A 307 3.77 -22.72 -6.93
C THR A 307 4.75 -21.70 -6.35
N GLU A 308 5.20 -20.77 -7.19
CA GLU A 308 6.06 -19.66 -6.76
C GLU A 308 5.38 -18.70 -5.78
N VAL A 309 4.04 -18.74 -5.65
CA VAL A 309 3.26 -17.88 -4.73
C VAL A 309 3.78 -17.96 -3.30
N MET A 310 4.22 -19.13 -2.85
CA MET A 310 4.73 -19.32 -1.49
C MET A 310 5.95 -18.45 -1.17
N GLU A 311 6.78 -18.17 -2.19
CA GLU A 311 7.99 -17.35 -2.08
C GLU A 311 7.69 -15.86 -2.29
N LEU A 312 6.59 -15.55 -2.98
CA LEU A 312 6.12 -14.18 -3.24
C LEU A 312 5.26 -13.61 -2.11
N CYS A 313 4.69 -14.46 -1.23
CA CYS A 313 3.77 -14.02 -0.18
C CYS A 313 4.46 -13.15 0.87
N SER A 314 3.92 -11.96 1.09
CA SER A 314 4.38 -11.02 2.10
C SER A 314 3.92 -11.39 3.52
N VAL A 315 4.57 -10.80 4.53
CA VAL A 315 4.05 -10.76 5.91
C VAL A 315 3.63 -9.32 6.18
N VAL A 316 2.39 -9.11 6.61
CA VAL A 316 1.88 -7.78 6.95
C VAL A 316 1.95 -7.59 8.45
N LYS A 317 2.61 -6.52 8.91
CA LYS A 317 2.61 -6.12 10.32
C LYS A 317 1.87 -4.80 10.46
N ILE A 318 0.98 -4.72 11.43
CA ILE A 318 0.13 -3.54 11.66
C ILE A 318 0.25 -3.18 13.12
N LYS A 319 0.67 -1.95 13.37
CA LYS A 319 0.64 -1.32 14.70
C LYS A 319 -0.33 -0.17 14.65
N LEU A 320 -1.34 -0.19 15.51
CA LEU A 320 -2.29 0.90 15.68
C LEU A 320 -2.15 1.50 17.07
N GLU A 321 -2.21 2.82 17.13
CA GLU A 321 -2.15 3.59 18.37
C GLU A 321 -3.33 4.56 18.43
N LYS A 322 -3.85 4.79 19.63
CA LYS A 322 -4.92 5.77 19.85
C LYS A 322 -4.42 6.88 20.78
N PRO A 323 -3.70 7.88 20.24
CA PRO A 323 -3.11 8.93 21.06
C PRO A 323 -4.17 9.82 21.70
N GLY A 324 -3.83 10.39 22.86
CA GLY A 324 -4.61 11.46 23.49
C GLY A 324 -5.82 11.03 24.32
N ILE A 325 -6.08 9.72 24.50
CA ILE A 325 -7.08 9.26 25.49
C ILE A 325 -6.55 9.44 26.92
N TYR A 326 -5.33 8.97 27.15
CA TYR A 326 -4.67 9.07 28.44
C TYR A 326 -3.56 10.10 28.37
N ILE A 327 -3.35 10.80 29.49
CA ILE A 327 -2.33 11.85 29.60
C ILE A 327 -0.93 11.23 29.74
N ASP A 328 -0.86 10.07 30.39
CA ASP A 328 0.36 9.38 30.79
C ASP A 328 0.76 8.24 29.85
N THR A 329 -0.11 7.86 28.91
CA THR A 329 0.16 6.72 28.01
C THR A 329 -0.62 6.78 26.70
N THR A 330 -0.13 6.05 25.71
CA THR A 330 -0.81 5.81 24.43
C THR A 330 -1.09 4.31 24.30
N PRO A 331 -2.37 3.88 24.31
CA PRO A 331 -2.71 2.49 24.10
C PRO A 331 -2.42 2.11 22.65
N SER A 332 -1.89 0.90 22.46
CA SER A 332 -1.52 0.39 21.14
C SER A 332 -1.77 -1.11 21.02
N VAL A 333 -2.05 -1.55 19.81
CA VAL A 333 -2.05 -2.97 19.42
C VAL A 333 -1.03 -3.18 18.30
N GLU A 334 -0.40 -4.35 18.27
CA GLU A 334 0.43 -4.79 17.17
C GLU A 334 0.03 -6.21 16.76
N MET A 335 -0.13 -6.43 15.46
CA MET A 335 -0.43 -7.73 14.90
C MET A 335 0.45 -8.04 13.69
N THR A 336 0.63 -9.34 13.44
CA THR A 336 1.35 -9.85 12.27
C THR A 336 0.50 -10.89 11.56
N MET A 337 0.39 -10.74 10.25
CA MET A 337 -0.45 -11.55 9.37
C MET A 337 0.40 -12.16 8.27
N ASP A 338 0.51 -13.49 8.28
CA ASP A 338 1.17 -14.27 7.23
C ASP A 338 0.14 -14.69 6.18
N ILE A 339 0.28 -14.12 4.97
CA ILE A 339 -0.73 -14.23 3.92
C ILE A 339 -0.60 -15.50 3.09
N ARG A 340 0.39 -16.35 3.39
CA ARG A 340 0.62 -17.61 2.65
C ARG A 340 -0.66 -18.45 2.61
N PRO A 341 -1.05 -18.99 1.43
CA PRO A 341 -2.27 -19.76 1.24
C PRO A 341 -2.13 -21.19 1.80
N LEU A 342 -1.93 -21.30 3.11
CA LEU A 342 -1.83 -22.56 3.84
C LEU A 342 -3.22 -22.94 4.39
N PRO A 343 -3.69 -24.20 4.25
CA PRO A 343 -5.01 -24.61 4.71
C PRO A 343 -5.29 -24.40 6.21
N ASN A 344 -4.24 -24.33 7.03
CA ASN A 344 -4.30 -24.07 8.46
C ASN A 344 -4.12 -22.58 8.83
N SER A 345 -3.92 -21.70 7.85
CA SER A 345 -3.84 -20.26 8.08
C SER A 345 -5.24 -19.68 8.27
N PRO A 346 -5.46 -18.80 9.26
CA PRO A 346 -6.73 -18.08 9.41
C PRO A 346 -7.03 -17.18 8.20
N TYR A 347 -6.02 -16.85 7.40
CA TYR A 347 -6.13 -15.99 6.23
C TYR A 347 -6.31 -16.75 4.91
N TYR A 348 -6.45 -18.08 4.94
CA TYR A 348 -6.56 -18.89 3.73
C TYR A 348 -7.75 -18.48 2.85
N ALA A 349 -8.88 -18.13 3.47
CA ALA A 349 -10.09 -17.72 2.77
C ALA A 349 -9.93 -16.43 1.95
N LEU A 350 -8.93 -15.58 2.25
CA LEU A 350 -8.67 -14.36 1.48
C LEU A 350 -8.27 -14.64 0.03
N TRP A 351 -7.82 -15.87 -0.26
CA TRP A 351 -7.49 -16.33 -1.61
C TRP A 351 -8.70 -16.79 -2.42
N LYS A 352 -9.91 -16.80 -1.84
CA LYS A 352 -11.12 -17.13 -2.59
C LYS A 352 -11.33 -16.11 -3.71
N GLY A 353 -11.46 -16.63 -4.93
CA GLY A 353 -11.61 -15.80 -6.14
C GLY A 353 -10.31 -15.16 -6.63
N TYR A 354 -9.13 -15.62 -6.19
CA TYR A 354 -7.82 -14.97 -6.45
C TYR A 354 -7.55 -14.55 -7.90
N LYS A 355 -8.07 -15.26 -8.91
CA LYS A 355 -7.88 -14.91 -10.33
C LYS A 355 -8.64 -13.65 -10.75
N ASN A 356 -9.73 -13.34 -10.06
CA ASN A 356 -10.64 -12.25 -10.39
C ASN A 356 -10.51 -11.07 -9.41
N LEU A 357 -9.65 -11.17 -8.41
CA LEU A 357 -9.34 -10.05 -7.53
C LEU A 357 -8.57 -9.00 -8.33
N CYS A 358 -9.00 -7.75 -8.22
CA CYS A 358 -8.38 -6.61 -8.86
C CYS A 358 -8.06 -5.52 -7.83
N MET A 359 -7.13 -4.63 -8.18
CA MET A 359 -6.89 -3.43 -7.41
C MET A 359 -7.94 -2.37 -7.74
N PRO A 360 -8.36 -1.53 -6.77
CA PRO A 360 -9.17 -0.36 -7.04
C PRO A 360 -8.51 0.59 -8.04
N ALA A 361 -9.33 1.23 -8.87
CA ALA A 361 -8.86 2.29 -9.74
C ALA A 361 -8.37 3.50 -8.92
N ARG A 362 -7.55 4.34 -9.55
CA ARG A 362 -7.12 5.63 -9.01
C ARG A 362 -7.77 6.76 -9.81
N PRO A 363 -8.38 7.78 -9.17
CA PRO A 363 -8.77 7.81 -7.75
C PRO A 363 -9.85 6.76 -7.43
N PHE A 364 -10.23 6.64 -6.15
CA PHE A 364 -11.35 5.79 -5.77
C PHE A 364 -12.61 6.55 -6.16
N ASP A 365 -13.40 5.98 -7.06
CA ASP A 365 -14.59 6.65 -7.61
C ASP A 365 -15.81 6.60 -6.67
N CYS A 366 -15.73 5.80 -5.59
CA CYS A 366 -16.80 5.60 -4.60
C CYS A 366 -16.20 5.26 -3.22
N SER A 367 -17.05 5.00 -2.23
CA SER A 367 -16.59 4.47 -0.94
C SER A 367 -15.94 3.09 -1.13
N LEU A 368 -14.99 2.75 -0.27
CA LEU A 368 -14.31 1.44 -0.32
C LEU A 368 -15.32 0.30 -0.10
N LYS A 369 -16.33 0.49 0.75
CA LYS A 369 -17.44 -0.48 0.89
C LYS A 369 -18.21 -0.70 -0.41
N GLU A 370 -18.66 0.36 -1.09
CA GLU A 370 -19.37 0.24 -2.37
C GLU A 370 -18.51 -0.42 -3.45
N TRP A 371 -17.23 -0.04 -3.51
CA TRP A 371 -16.29 -0.64 -4.44
C TRP A 371 -16.14 -2.15 -4.17
N ILE A 372 -15.98 -2.57 -2.92
CA ILE A 372 -15.90 -3.99 -2.53
C ILE A 372 -17.19 -4.72 -2.92
N THR A 373 -18.36 -4.17 -2.62
CA THR A 373 -19.64 -4.78 -2.99
C THR A 373 -19.73 -5.06 -4.48
N LYS A 374 -19.27 -4.13 -5.31
CA LYS A 374 -19.32 -4.23 -6.78
C LYS A 374 -18.26 -5.16 -7.38
N ASN A 375 -17.07 -5.25 -6.78
CA ASN A 375 -15.91 -5.88 -7.43
C ASN A 375 -15.46 -7.17 -6.75
N ASP A 376 -15.91 -7.46 -5.53
CA ASP A 376 -15.52 -8.69 -4.86
C ASP A 376 -16.12 -9.92 -5.58
N PRO A 377 -15.29 -10.90 -6.01
CA PRO A 377 -15.77 -12.10 -6.67
C PRO A 377 -16.77 -12.93 -5.86
N GLU A 378 -16.82 -12.77 -4.53
CA GLU A 378 -17.81 -13.43 -3.68
C GLU A 378 -19.20 -12.82 -3.86
N ASN A 379 -19.29 -11.49 -3.95
CA ASN A 379 -20.56 -10.79 -4.13
C ASN A 379 -21.10 -10.96 -5.56
N LEU A 380 -20.22 -11.14 -6.54
CA LEU A 380 -20.60 -11.34 -7.95
C LEU A 380 -21.22 -12.72 -8.23
N ARG A 381 -20.99 -13.73 -7.38
CA ARG A 381 -21.56 -15.08 -7.58
C ARG A 381 -23.03 -15.19 -7.16
N ASP A 382 -23.50 -14.34 -6.26
CA ASP A 382 -24.92 -14.21 -5.90
C ASP A 382 -25.68 -13.21 -6.82
N GLY A 383 -24.96 -12.63 -7.78
CA GLY A 383 -25.28 -11.41 -8.50
C GLY A 383 -26.37 -11.48 -9.58
N ASP A 384 -26.78 -12.65 -10.06
CA ASP A 384 -27.90 -12.71 -11.04
C ASP A 384 -29.25 -12.33 -10.39
N SER A 385 -29.35 -12.40 -9.06
CA SER A 385 -30.56 -12.00 -8.31
C SER A 385 -30.43 -10.65 -7.61
N THR A 386 -29.24 -10.32 -7.09
CA THR A 386 -29.02 -9.11 -6.28
C THR A 386 -28.67 -7.87 -7.10
N MET A 387 -27.99 -7.98 -8.24
CA MET A 387 -27.73 -6.82 -9.11
C MET A 387 -28.99 -6.32 -9.81
N LEU A 388 -29.90 -7.24 -10.16
CA LEU A 388 -31.23 -6.93 -10.69
C LEU A 388 -32.08 -6.24 -9.62
N ASP A 389 -32.07 -6.74 -8.38
CA ASP A 389 -32.78 -6.11 -7.25
C ASP A 389 -32.20 -4.74 -6.88
N LEU A 390 -30.87 -4.56 -6.92
CA LEU A 390 -30.23 -3.28 -6.60
C LEU A 390 -30.45 -2.22 -7.70
N ALA A 391 -30.39 -2.62 -8.97
CA ALA A 391 -30.72 -1.75 -10.10
C ALA A 391 -32.20 -1.31 -10.03
N GLN A 392 -33.10 -2.25 -9.77
CA GLN A 392 -34.53 -1.98 -9.58
C GLN A 392 -34.76 -1.04 -8.38
N ARG A 393 -34.07 -1.25 -7.27
CA ARG A 393 -34.18 -0.40 -6.07
C ARG A 393 -33.58 1.00 -6.26
N MET A 394 -32.52 1.13 -7.07
CA MET A 394 -31.97 2.44 -7.45
C MET A 394 -32.92 3.20 -8.40
N GLU A 395 -33.57 2.51 -9.34
CA GLU A 395 -34.62 3.09 -10.19
C GLU A 395 -35.82 3.55 -9.36
N ASP A 396 -36.29 2.72 -8.43
CA ASP A 396 -37.38 3.06 -7.51
C ASP A 396 -37.01 4.25 -6.60
N PHE A 397 -35.76 4.33 -6.14
CA PHE A 397 -35.28 5.46 -5.34
C PHE A 397 -35.21 6.77 -6.15
N GLN A 398 -34.74 6.70 -7.40
CA GLN A 398 -34.73 7.85 -8.30
C GLN A 398 -36.16 8.31 -8.67
N ALA A 399 -37.09 7.39 -8.87
CA ALA A 399 -38.50 7.68 -9.09
C ALA A 399 -39.14 8.38 -7.88
N ASN A 400 -38.89 7.87 -6.67
CA ASN A 400 -39.38 8.47 -5.42
C ASN A 400 -38.77 9.87 -5.16
N LEU A 401 -37.50 10.09 -5.49
CA LEU A 401 -36.86 11.41 -5.43
C LEU A 401 -37.46 12.39 -6.45
N ALA A 402 -37.78 11.92 -7.66
CA ALA A 402 -38.45 12.73 -8.67
C ALA A 402 -39.87 13.12 -8.24
N GLU A 403 -40.60 12.20 -7.60
CA GLU A 403 -41.94 12.45 -7.06
C GLU A 403 -41.91 13.41 -5.87
N SER A 404 -40.93 13.26 -4.97
CA SER A 404 -40.69 14.18 -3.84
C SER A 404 -40.34 15.60 -4.32
N ARG A 405 -39.52 15.72 -5.38
CA ARG A 405 -39.20 17.02 -6.02
C ARG A 405 -40.39 17.66 -6.71
N ARG A 406 -41.27 16.85 -7.34
CA ARG A 406 -42.55 17.34 -7.89
C ARG A 406 -43.45 17.85 -6.78
N PHE A 407 -43.57 17.13 -5.66
CA PHE A 407 -44.33 17.56 -4.50
C PHE A 407 -43.80 18.87 -3.90
N THR A 408 -42.48 19.03 -3.76
CA THR A 408 -41.90 20.30 -3.28
C THR A 408 -42.20 21.45 -4.25
N SER A 409 -42.14 21.20 -5.56
CA SER A 409 -42.47 22.21 -6.58
C SER A 409 -43.96 22.62 -6.58
N GLU A 410 -44.88 21.68 -6.34
CA GLU A 410 -46.33 21.96 -6.22
C GLU A 410 -46.67 22.73 -4.93
N VAL A 411 -45.96 22.47 -3.84
CA VAL A 411 -46.13 23.22 -2.58
C VAL A 411 -45.56 24.64 -2.71
N THR A 412 -44.44 24.83 -3.42
CA THR A 412 -43.81 26.16 -3.60
C THR A 412 -44.43 27.02 -4.70
N SER A 413 -45.28 26.48 -5.56
CA SER A 413 -45.89 27.21 -6.70
C SER A 413 -47.27 27.81 -6.39
N ARG A 414 -47.77 27.70 -5.15
CA ARG A 414 -48.95 28.47 -4.72
C ARG A 414 -48.56 29.94 -4.43
N PRO A 415 -49.11 30.93 -5.16
CA PRO A 415 -48.72 32.32 -4.98
C PRO A 415 -49.26 32.87 -3.66
N SER A 416 -48.39 33.52 -2.89
CA SER A 416 -48.77 34.42 -1.80
C SER A 416 -49.36 35.70 -2.39
N SER A 417 -50.69 35.80 -2.51
CA SER A 417 -51.36 37.06 -2.85
C SER A 417 -51.78 37.80 -1.59
N SER A 418 -51.00 38.82 -1.22
CA SER A 418 -51.45 39.91 -0.38
C SER A 418 -52.34 40.85 -1.21
N LYS A 419 -53.65 40.97 -0.89
CA LYS A 419 -54.41 42.23 -0.71
C LYS A 419 -55.95 42.04 -0.70
N SER A 420 -56.55 42.63 0.35
CA SER A 420 -57.89 43.25 0.50
C SER A 420 -59.18 42.46 0.23
N VAL A 421 -60.00 42.41 1.29
CA VAL A 421 -61.44 42.06 1.44
C VAL A 421 -62.34 42.87 0.47
N PRO A 422 -63.45 42.31 -0.08
CA PRO A 422 -64.78 42.46 0.54
C PRO A 422 -65.65 41.19 0.60
N GLU A 423 -66.67 41.29 1.46
CA GLU A 423 -67.70 40.34 1.88
C GLU A 423 -68.49 39.67 0.73
N ASP A 424 -68.69 38.35 0.78
CA ASP A 424 -70.02 37.71 0.92
C ASP A 424 -69.97 36.16 0.78
N LEU A 425 -70.64 35.50 1.73
CA LEU A 425 -71.39 34.24 1.65
C LEU A 425 -70.76 32.91 1.13
N LYS A 426 -70.56 32.02 2.12
CA LYS A 426 -70.99 30.60 2.21
C LYS A 426 -70.11 29.46 1.65
N ASP A 427 -69.83 28.57 2.61
CA ASP A 427 -69.69 27.11 2.57
C ASP A 427 -68.56 26.48 1.76
N GLY A 428 -67.61 25.89 2.51
CA GLY A 428 -66.60 24.96 2.02
C GLY A 428 -65.40 24.91 2.97
N GLU A 429 -65.46 24.08 4.01
CA GLU A 429 -64.27 23.73 4.81
C GLU A 429 -63.15 23.24 3.88
N PRO A 430 -61.91 23.76 3.98
CA PRO A 430 -60.78 23.17 3.29
C PRO A 430 -60.42 21.85 3.97
N ASP A 431 -60.46 20.79 3.15
CA ASP A 431 -60.25 19.38 3.42
C ASP A 431 -59.01 19.08 4.29
N LEU A 432 -59.20 19.20 5.61
CA LEU A 432 -58.19 18.85 6.63
C LEU A 432 -57.95 17.34 6.67
N GLU A 433 -58.89 16.54 6.17
CA GLU A 433 -58.75 15.08 6.06
C GLU A 433 -57.78 14.70 4.94
N ASP A 434 -57.79 15.37 3.79
CA ASP A 434 -56.86 15.10 2.68
C ASP A 434 -55.41 15.48 3.03
N LEU A 435 -55.19 16.58 3.76
CA LEU A 435 -53.85 16.95 4.24
C LEU A 435 -53.35 15.97 5.30
N ASN A 436 -54.20 15.57 6.25
CA ASN A 436 -53.83 14.56 7.25
C ASN A 436 -53.57 13.19 6.62
N ARG A 437 -54.35 12.80 5.62
CA ARG A 437 -54.16 11.53 4.89
C ARG A 437 -52.84 11.52 4.09
N LYS A 438 -52.44 12.67 3.52
CA LYS A 438 -51.17 12.85 2.82
C LYS A 438 -49.95 12.94 3.75
N VAL A 439 -50.10 13.57 4.91
CA VAL A 439 -49.05 13.56 5.96
C VAL A 439 -48.86 12.15 6.51
N PHE A 440 -49.96 11.41 6.72
CA PHE A 440 -49.90 10.00 7.13
C PHE A 440 -49.17 9.12 6.11
N SER A 441 -49.41 9.31 4.80
CA SER A 441 -48.69 8.55 3.76
C SER A 441 -47.21 8.90 3.70
N PHE A 442 -46.84 10.15 3.98
CA PHE A 442 -45.44 10.59 4.07
C PHE A 442 -44.72 9.97 5.28
N THR A 443 -45.35 9.98 6.47
CA THR A 443 -44.81 9.30 7.65
C THR A 443 -44.73 7.78 7.48
N ALA A 444 -45.68 7.16 6.77
CA ALA A 444 -45.61 5.75 6.42
C ALA A 444 -44.47 5.43 5.43
N GLY A 445 -44.18 6.34 4.50
CA GLY A 445 -43.03 6.26 3.61
C GLY A 445 -41.70 6.34 4.36
N LEU A 446 -41.58 7.24 5.34
CA LEU A 446 -40.41 7.36 6.22
C LEU A 446 -40.21 6.12 7.10
N ALA A 447 -41.27 5.61 7.72
CA ALA A 447 -41.19 4.37 8.52
C ALA A 447 -40.81 3.14 7.67
N LYS A 448 -41.23 3.10 6.40
CA LYS A 448 -40.82 2.05 5.45
C LYS A 448 -39.35 2.20 5.05
N ALA A 449 -38.83 3.42 4.96
CA ALA A 449 -37.42 3.71 4.70
C ALA A 449 -36.53 3.39 5.91
N GLU A 450 -36.97 3.66 7.13
CA GLU A 450 -36.29 3.24 8.38
C GLU A 450 -36.25 1.72 8.49
N LYS A 451 -37.36 1.03 8.23
CA LYS A 451 -37.39 -0.44 8.22
C LYS A 451 -36.48 -1.05 7.14
N MET A 452 -36.39 -0.41 5.97
CA MET A 452 -35.43 -0.79 4.94
C MET A 452 -33.97 -0.56 5.35
N MET A 453 -33.69 0.41 6.21
CA MET A 453 -32.36 0.63 6.79
C MET A 453 -32.00 -0.42 7.85
N ASP A 454 -32.97 -0.86 8.67
CA ASP A 454 -32.77 -1.93 9.66
C ASP A 454 -32.56 -3.30 8.99
N ASP A 455 -33.27 -3.61 7.90
CA ASP A 455 -33.10 -4.87 7.17
C ASP A 455 -31.76 -4.95 6.39
N ILE A 456 -31.09 -3.82 6.14
CA ILE A 456 -29.75 -3.76 5.53
C ILE A 456 -28.64 -4.02 6.56
N ASN A 457 -28.93 -3.99 7.87
CA ASN A 457 -27.96 -4.24 8.92
C ASN A 457 -28.53 -5.18 10.01
N PRO A 458 -28.58 -6.52 9.80
CA PRO A 458 -29.29 -7.44 10.69
C PRO A 458 -28.53 -7.79 11.99
N GLN A 459 -27.53 -7.01 12.39
CA GLN A 459 -26.81 -7.20 13.67
C GLN A 459 -26.54 -5.86 14.34
N SER A 460 -27.53 -5.40 15.12
CA SER A 460 -27.35 -4.54 16.29
C SER A 460 -26.90 -5.35 17.50
#